data_AF-A0A821Y7E7-F1
#
_entry.id   AF-A0A821Y7E7-F1
#
_cell.length_a   1.000
_cell.length_b   1.000
_cell.length_c   1.000
_cell.angle_alpha   90.00
_cell.angle_beta   90.00
_cell.angle_gamma   90.00
#
_symmetry.space_group_name_H-M   'P 1'
#
loop_
_entity.id
_entity.type
_entity.pdbx_description
1 polymer ?
#
loop_
_entity_poly.entity_id
_entity_poly.type
_entity_poly.pdbx_seq_one_letter_code
_entity_poly.pdbx_strand_id
1 'polypeptide(L)'
;VAERSLTLWSNEYIVQLMEENLDEILPILLPPLCRISKTHWNANIVTLSYNLIRHFMDINKKGCDEILNALRDDEKRLSIQEQDRINSWKRIEQMSLEKQEQ
;
A
#
# COMPACT_ATOMS: atom_id res chain seq x y z
N VAL A 1 11.44 11.28 11.06
CA VAL A 1 11.56 9.80 11.16
C VAL A 1 11.60 9.18 9.77
N ALA A 2 10.55 9.32 8.95
CA ALA A 2 10.48 8.74 7.60
C ALA A 2 11.71 9.03 6.73
N GLU A 3 12.17 10.29 6.65
CA GLU A 3 13.37 10.65 5.89
C GLU A 3 14.61 9.87 6.36
N ARG A 4 14.91 9.88 7.67
CA ARG A 4 16.04 9.14 8.25
C ARG A 4 15.96 7.63 7.99
N SER A 5 14.75 7.07 8.02
CA SER A 5 14.53 5.66 7.68
C SER A 5 14.77 5.38 6.19
N LEU A 6 14.30 6.26 5.30
CA LEU A 6 14.49 6.11 3.85
C LEU A 6 15.94 6.34 3.42
N THR A 7 16.70 7.21 4.11
CA THR A 7 18.13 7.42 3.84
C THR A 7 19.00 6.21 4.17
N LEU A 8 18.50 5.20 4.89
CA LEU A 8 19.23 3.95 5.09
C LEU A 8 19.56 3.27 3.75
N TRP A 9 18.76 3.50 2.71
CA TRP A 9 19.01 2.96 1.37
C TRP A 9 20.04 3.72 0.56
N SER A 10 20.57 4.81 1.10
CA SER A 10 21.78 5.43 0.56
C SER A 10 23.06 4.73 1.04
N ASN A 11 22.95 3.79 1.99
CA ASN A 11 24.07 3.00 2.47
C ASN A 11 24.19 1.71 1.64
N GLU A 12 25.26 1.60 0.85
CA GLU A 12 25.52 0.47 -0.04
C GLU A 12 25.55 -0.88 0.70
N TYR A 13 26.12 -0.93 1.91
CA TYR A 13 26.16 -2.16 2.69
C TYR A 13 24.76 -2.63 3.08
N ILE A 14 23.90 -1.69 3.46
CA ILE A 14 22.52 -2.01 3.79
C ILE A 14 21.78 -2.48 2.54
N VAL A 15 21.94 -1.79 1.40
CA VAL A 15 21.30 -2.19 0.14
C VAL A 15 21.70 -3.62 -0.25
N GLN A 16 22.99 -3.95 -0.18
CA GLN A 16 23.48 -5.28 -0.50
C GLN A 16 22.82 -6.37 0.36
N LEU A 17 22.70 -6.15 1.68
CA LEU A 17 22.03 -7.10 2.57
C LEU A 17 20.54 -7.25 2.24
N MET A 18 19.88 -6.17 1.81
CA MET A 18 18.47 -6.22 1.41
C MET A 18 18.30 -6.98 0.08
N GLU A 19 19.23 -6.81 -0.87
CA GLU A 19 19.23 -7.53 -2.15
C GLU A 19 19.37 -9.05 -1.95
N GLU A 20 20.25 -9.47 -1.03
CA GLU A 20 20.44 -10.89 -0.68
C GLU A 20 19.19 -11.55 -0.07
N ASN A 21 18.26 -10.74 0.48
CA ASN A 21 17.06 -11.20 1.18
C ASN A 21 15.77 -10.64 0.55
N LEU A 22 15.84 -10.25 -0.72
CA LEU A 22 14.81 -9.43 -1.36
C LEU A 22 13.44 -10.10 -1.40
N ASP A 23 13.38 -11.42 -1.57
CA ASP A 23 12.12 -12.18 -1.67
C ASP A 23 11.26 -12.08 -0.41
N GLU A 24 11.87 -11.97 0.77
CA GLU A 24 11.16 -11.81 2.05
C GLU A 24 10.88 -10.34 2.38
N ILE A 25 11.80 -9.46 1.99
CA ILE A 25 11.73 -8.03 2.28
C ILE A 25 10.68 -7.33 1.43
N LEU A 26 10.66 -7.64 0.13
CA LEU A 26 9.89 -6.93 -0.87
C LEU A 26 8.38 -6.94 -0.57
N PRO A 27 7.74 -8.09 -0.20
CA PRO A 27 6.34 -8.13 0.19
C PRO A 27 6.00 -7.23 1.40
N ILE A 28 6.95 -7.02 2.31
CA ILE A 28 6.75 -6.22 3.53
C ILE A 28 6.89 -4.72 3.23
N LEU A 29 7.90 -4.35 2.44
CA LEU A 29 8.25 -2.94 2.20
C LEU A 29 7.49 -2.31 1.04
N LEU A 30 7.21 -3.04 -0.04
CA LEU A 30 6.60 -2.45 -1.24
C LEU A 30 5.21 -1.83 -0.95
N PRO A 31 4.30 -2.47 -0.18
CA PRO A 31 2.98 -1.89 0.09
C PRO A 31 3.00 -0.50 0.78
N PRO A 32 3.69 -0.29 1.91
CA PRO A 32 3.73 1.03 2.53
C PRO A 32 4.44 2.07 1.65
N LEU A 33 5.44 1.68 0.85
CA LEU A 33 6.12 2.60 -0.07
C LEU A 33 5.18 3.08 -1.17
N CYS A 34 4.39 2.20 -1.78
CA CYS A 34 3.38 2.57 -2.78
C CYS A 34 2.30 3.50 -2.22
N ARG A 35 1.97 3.38 -0.93
CA ARG A 35 1.05 4.32 -0.26
C ARG A 35 1.72 5.68 -0.05
N ILE A 36 2.93 5.68 0.51
CA ILE A 36 3.70 6.90 0.79
C ILE A 36 3.90 7.71 -0.50
N SER A 37 4.24 7.05 -1.61
CA SER A 37 4.50 7.71 -2.90
C SER A 37 3.28 8.40 -3.51
N LYS A 38 2.07 8.05 -3.07
CA LYS A 38 0.81 8.63 -3.55
C LYS A 38 0.21 9.66 -2.60
N THR A 39 0.35 9.47 -1.29
CA THR A 39 -0.47 10.20 -0.30
C THR A 39 0.34 10.98 0.73
N HIS A 40 1.66 10.90 0.73
CA HIS A 40 2.47 11.59 1.72
C HIS A 40 2.56 13.09 1.42
N TRP A 41 2.39 13.93 2.45
CA TRP A 41 2.32 15.39 2.32
C TRP A 41 3.66 16.06 1.95
N ASN A 42 4.78 15.45 2.36
CA ASN A 42 6.12 15.96 2.08
C ASN A 42 6.66 15.39 0.76
N ALA A 43 6.91 16.27 -0.21
CA ALA A 43 7.40 15.93 -1.54
C ALA A 43 8.77 15.24 -1.55
N ASN A 44 9.68 15.56 -0.62
CA ASN A 44 10.98 14.89 -0.53
C ASN A 44 10.82 13.41 -0.16
N ILE A 45 9.94 13.12 0.81
CA ILE A 45 9.63 11.75 1.22
C ILE A 45 8.98 10.97 0.07
N VAL A 46 8.09 11.63 -0.69
CA VAL A 46 7.50 11.04 -1.91
C VAL A 46 8.60 10.68 -2.91
N THR A 47 9.52 11.59 -3.23
CA THR A 47 10.66 11.32 -4.14
C THR A 47 11.54 10.18 -3.66
N LEU A 48 11.93 10.17 -2.38
CA LEU A 48 12.73 9.09 -1.79
C LEU A 48 12.02 7.73 -1.90
N SER A 49 10.70 7.69 -1.66
CA SER A 49 9.93 6.46 -1.81
C SER A 49 9.87 5.98 -3.26
N TYR A 50 9.72 6.88 -4.25
CA TYR A 50 9.75 6.52 -5.67
C TYR A 50 11.10 5.98 -6.12
N ASN A 51 12.20 6.58 -5.66
CA ASN A 51 13.54 6.11 -5.99
C ASN A 51 13.76 4.67 -5.52
N LEU A 52 13.30 4.37 -4.30
CA LEU A 52 13.38 3.02 -3.78
C LEU A 52 12.49 2.03 -4.54
N ILE A 53 11.23 2.39 -4.81
CA ILE A 53 10.35 1.52 -5.60
C ILE A 53 10.99 1.23 -6.96
N ARG A 54 11.59 2.23 -7.61
CA ARG A 54 12.33 2.04 -8.86
C ARG A 54 13.49 1.07 -8.70
N HIS A 55 14.32 1.25 -7.67
CA HIS A 55 15.44 0.35 -7.39
C HIS A 55 14.99 -1.10 -7.22
N PHE A 56 13.91 -1.36 -6.46
CA PHE A 56 13.36 -2.70 -6.34
C PHE A 56 12.85 -3.28 -7.67
N MET A 57 12.24 -2.45 -8.53
CA MET A 57 11.83 -2.89 -9.87
C MET A 57 13.04 -3.19 -10.77
N ASP A 58 14.15 -2.45 -10.62
CA ASP A 58 15.37 -2.68 -11.39
C ASP A 58 16.02 -4.02 -11.01
N ILE A 59 15.92 -4.44 -9.74
CA ILE A 59 16.47 -5.71 -9.25
C ILE A 59 15.52 -6.89 -9.52
N ASN A 60 14.24 -6.76 -9.16
CA ASN A 60 13.25 -7.84 -9.26
C ASN A 60 11.88 -7.31 -9.71
N LYS A 61 11.80 -6.94 -10.99
CA LYS A 61 10.56 -6.49 -11.62
C LYS A 61 9.40 -7.48 -11.44
N LYS A 62 9.65 -8.78 -11.64
CA LYS A 62 8.60 -9.80 -11.59
C LYS A 62 7.98 -9.90 -10.20
N GLY A 63 8.79 -9.96 -9.14
CA GLY A 63 8.30 -9.97 -7.77
C GLY A 63 7.54 -8.69 -7.42
N CYS A 64 8.03 -7.53 -7.89
CA CYS A 64 7.30 -6.26 -7.74
C CYS A 64 5.92 -6.32 -8.42
N ASP A 65 5.85 -6.77 -9.67
CA ASP A 65 4.60 -6.84 -10.42
C ASP A 65 3.58 -7.78 -9.75
N GLU A 66 4.01 -8.91 -9.21
CA GLU A 66 3.16 -9.85 -8.46
C GLU A 66 2.54 -9.20 -7.22
N ILE A 67 3.37 -8.53 -6.40
CA ILE A 67 2.90 -7.83 -5.20
C ILE A 67 1.98 -6.66 -5.57
N LEU A 68 2.33 -5.86 -6.59
CA LEU A 68 1.51 -4.74 -7.04
C LEU A 68 0.13 -5.19 -7.54
N ASN A 69 0.04 -6.36 -8.18
CA ASN A 69 -1.23 -6.94 -8.59
C ASN A 69 -2.05 -7.39 -7.37
N ALA A 70 -1.42 -8.08 -6.42
CA ALA A 70 -2.08 -8.49 -5.17
C ALA A 70 -2.64 -7.28 -4.39
N LEU A 71 -1.88 -6.19 -4.28
CA LEU A 71 -2.34 -4.96 -3.63
C LEU A 71 -3.55 -4.35 -4.33
N ARG A 72 -3.57 -4.34 -5.66
CA ARG A 72 -4.70 -3.82 -6.45
C ARG A 72 -5.96 -4.65 -6.24
N ASP A 73 -5.82 -5.97 -6.16
CA ASP A 73 -6.96 -6.86 -5.95
C ASP A 73 -7.48 -6.76 -4.51
N ASP A 74 -6.60 -6.57 -3.53
CA ASP A 74 -6.99 -6.25 -2.16
C ASP A 74 -7.72 -4.90 -2.05
N GLU A 75 -7.25 -3.86 -2.74
CA GLU A 75 -7.94 -2.56 -2.79
C GLU A 75 -9.37 -2.71 -3.34
N LYS A 76 -9.55 -3.49 -4.41
CA LYS A 76 -10.90 -3.78 -4.96
C LYS A 76 -11.76 -4.55 -3.97
N ARG A 77 -11.20 -5.58 -3.33
CA ARG A 77 -11.91 -6.41 -2.34
C ARG A 77 -12.39 -5.57 -1.17
N LEU A 78 -11.54 -4.70 -0.62
CA LEU A 78 -11.89 -3.80 0.47
C LEU A 78 -12.97 -2.79 0.05
N SER A 79 -12.90 -2.26 -1.18
CA SER A 79 -13.92 -1.37 -1.73
C SER A 79 -15.30 -2.03 -1.83
N ILE A 80 -15.35 -3.30 -2.27
CA ILE A 80 -16.60 -4.08 -2.32
C ILE A 80 -17.16 -4.30 -0.91
N GLN A 81 -16.32 -4.72 0.04
CA GLN A 81 -16.74 -4.93 1.43
C GLN A 81 -17.27 -3.65 2.08
N GLU A 82 -16.66 -2.50 1.77
CA GLU A 82 -17.14 -1.19 2.20
C GLU A 82 -18.52 -0.89 1.66
N GLN A 83 -18.74 -1.13 0.36
CA GLN A 83 -20.02 -0.90 -0.29
C GLN A 83 -21.13 -1.81 0.27
N ASP A 84 -20.82 -3.08 0.52
CA ASP A 84 -21.75 -4.04 1.14
C ASP A 84 -22.12 -3.62 2.56
N ARG A 85 -21.16 -3.09 3.32
CA ARG A 85 -21.41 -2.53 4.65
C ARG A 85 -22.35 -1.34 4.57
N ILE A 86 -22.11 -0.40 3.65
CA ILE A 86 -22.97 0.77 3.43
C ILE A 86 -24.39 0.34 3.05
N ASN A 87 -24.54 -0.63 2.15
CA ASN A 87 -25.84 -1.14 1.71
C ASN A 87 -26.61 -1.81 2.87
N SER A 88 -25.90 -2.55 3.72
CA SER A 88 -26.47 -3.17 4.92
C SER A 88 -27.02 -2.11 5.89
N TRP A 89 -26.26 -1.04 6.13
CA TRP A 89 -26.71 0.08 6.96
C TRP A 89 -27.94 0.80 6.39
N LYS A 90 -27.95 1.07 5.08
CA LYS A 90 -29.12 1.70 4.41
C LYS A 90 -30.38 0.86 4.55
N ARG A 91 -30.27 -0.48 4.44
CA ARG A 91 -31.41 -1.38 4.63
C ARG A 91 -31.94 -1.32 6.06
N ILE A 92 -31.06 -1.25 7.06
CA ILE A 92 -31.47 -1.13 8.47
C ILE A 92 -32.20 0.21 8.71
N GLU A 93 -31.66 1.30 8.17
CA GLU A 93 -32.28 2.63 8.28
C GLU A 93 -33.67 2.66 7.64
N GLN A 94 -33.81 2.09 6.44
CA GLN A 94 -35.10 1.99 5.76
C GLN A 94 -36.13 1.20 6.58
N MET A 95 -35.75 0.03 7.12
CA MET A 95 -36.64 -0.77 7.97
C MET A 95 -37.05 -0.04 9.26
N SER A 96 -36.20 0.85 9.78
CA SER A 96 -36.53 1.66 10.95
C SER A 96 -37.55 2.74 10.63
N LEU A 97 -37.44 3.39 9.47
CA LEU A 97 -38.37 4.41 9.01
C LEU A 97 -39.75 3.82 8.72
N GLU A 98 -39.80 2.67 8.03
CA GLU A 98 -41.04 1.94 7.74
C GLU A 98 -41.80 1.53 9.01
N LYS A 99 -41.09 1.26 10.11
CA LYS A 99 -41.70 0.95 11.41
C LYS A 99 -42.18 2.18 12.21
N GLN A 100 -41.69 3.38 11.91
CA GLN A 100 -42.13 4.61 12.56
C GLN A 100 -43.37 5.22 11.88
N GLU A 101 -43.63 4.86 10.62
CA GLU A 101 -44.80 5.28 9.85
C GLU A 101 -46.04 4.38 10.06
N GLN A 102 -45.89 3.26 10.77
CA GLN A 102 -46.97 2.37 11.22
C GLN A 102 -47.35 2.64 12.69
#